data_AF-A0A0D6ETM8-F1
#
_entry.id   AF-A0A0D6ETM8-F1
#
_cell.length_a   1.000
_cell.length_b   1.000
_cell.length_c   1.000
_cell.angle_alpha   90.00
_cell.angle_beta   90.00
_cell.angle_gamma   90.00
#
_symmetry.space_group_name_H-M   'P 1'
#
loop_
_entity.id
_entity.type
_entity.pdbx_description
1 polymer ?
#
loop_
_entity_poly.entity_id
_entity_poly.type
_entity_poly.pdbx_seq_one_letter_code
_entity_poly.pdbx_strand_id
1 'polypeptide(L)'
;MVAPADTTNWHTVSITIPFPASAHALLVKQVIEVDKPLRPSELTRALEVHDTELVVTFRARTVAQARVALDHALSDIQLVVQTMHTFGPKEMLGDQQGRGRVEEAPSLEVGLMGSWEGMKRG
;
A
#
# COMPACT_ATOMS: atom_id res chain seq x y z
N MET A 1 24.57 -13.32 22.81
CA MET A 1 23.72 -14.41 22.31
C MET A 1 22.30 -14.13 22.78
N VAL A 2 21.36 -13.83 21.87
CA VAL A 2 19.96 -13.56 22.24
C VAL A 2 19.26 -14.90 22.38
N ALA A 3 18.69 -15.18 23.55
CA ALA A 3 17.90 -16.39 23.78
C ALA A 3 16.70 -16.42 22.83
N PRO A 4 16.32 -17.58 22.25
CA PRO A 4 15.11 -17.67 21.44
C PRO A 4 13.93 -17.24 22.32
N ALA A 5 13.16 -16.24 21.86
CA ALA A 5 11.97 -15.80 22.57
C ALA A 5 11.01 -16.99 22.67
N ASP A 6 10.51 -17.29 23.86
CA ASP A 6 9.43 -18.27 24.02
C ASP A 6 8.18 -17.72 23.32
N THR A 7 7.89 -18.27 22.14
CA THR A 7 6.78 -17.84 21.29
C THR A 7 5.52 -18.69 21.48
N THR A 8 5.47 -19.55 22.49
CA THR A 8 4.38 -20.54 22.67
C THR A 8 3.01 -19.87 22.83
N ASN A 9 2.98 -18.67 23.43
CA ASN A 9 1.75 -17.89 23.67
C ASN A 9 1.53 -16.74 22.66
N TRP A 10 2.23 -16.75 21.52
CA TRP A 10 2.08 -15.67 20.53
C TRP A 10 0.82 -15.87 19.68
N HIS A 11 0.18 -14.75 19.34
CA HIS A 11 -0.95 -14.71 18.44
C HIS A 11 -0.48 -14.67 17.00
N THR A 12 -1.16 -15.40 16.12
CA THR A 12 -0.87 -15.42 14.68
C THR A 12 -2.04 -14.85 13.90
N VAL A 13 -1.74 -13.92 12.98
CA VAL A 13 -2.72 -13.35 12.04
C VAL A 13 -2.16 -13.51 10.64
N SER A 14 -2.95 -14.06 9.73
CA SER A 14 -2.57 -14.22 8.33
C SER A 14 -3.63 -13.60 7.44
N ILE A 15 -3.19 -12.81 6.46
CA ILE A 15 -4.05 -12.23 5.44
C ILE A 15 -3.53 -12.62 4.06
N THR A 16 -4.46 -12.76 3.11
CA THR A 16 -4.17 -13.07 1.71
C THR A 16 -4.74 -11.96 0.84
N ILE A 17 -3.89 -11.37 0.00
CA ILE A 17 -4.23 -10.25 -0.88
C ILE A 17 -4.06 -10.71 -2.34
N PRO A 18 -5.15 -10.82 -3.11
CA PRO A 18 -5.06 -11.21 -4.51
C PRO A 18 -4.58 -10.05 -5.39
N PHE A 19 -3.74 -10.35 -6.38
CA PHE A 19 -3.28 -9.41 -7.40
C PHE A 19 -3.65 -9.87 -8.81
N PRO A 20 -3.80 -8.97 -9.79
CA PRO A 20 -4.13 -9.34 -11.17
C PRO A 20 -3.07 -10.19 -11.87
N ALA A 21 -1.81 -10.10 -11.44
CA ALA A 21 -0.69 -10.83 -12.02
C ALA A 21 0.35 -11.15 -10.93
N SER A 22 1.03 -12.28 -11.08
CA SER A 22 2.07 -12.72 -10.14
C SER A 22 3.20 -11.69 -9.99
N ALA A 23 3.56 -11.03 -11.10
CA ALA A 23 4.56 -9.95 -11.11
C ALA A 23 4.19 -8.79 -10.16
N HIS A 24 2.90 -8.46 -10.02
CA HIS A 24 2.46 -7.41 -9.11
C HIS A 24 2.63 -7.82 -7.64
N ALA A 25 2.23 -9.05 -7.29
CA ALA A 25 2.41 -9.57 -5.94
C ALA A 25 3.90 -9.62 -5.53
N LEU A 26 4.76 -10.05 -6.45
CA LEU A 26 6.21 -10.06 -6.25
C LEU A 26 6.80 -8.66 -6.05
N LEU A 27 6.39 -7.70 -6.88
CA LEU A 27 6.86 -6.31 -6.76
C LEU A 27 6.47 -5.71 -5.42
N VAL A 28 5.19 -5.87 -5.01
CA VAL A 28 4.73 -5.39 -3.71
C VAL A 28 5.52 -6.04 -2.58
N LYS A 29 5.71 -7.36 -2.60
CA LYS A 29 6.54 -8.05 -1.59
C LYS A 29 7.92 -7.42 -1.48
N GLN A 30 8.63 -7.22 -2.60
CA GLN A 30 9.99 -6.68 -2.61
C GLN A 30 10.06 -5.27 -2.00
N VAL A 31 9.06 -4.43 -2.27
CA VAL A 31 8.99 -3.07 -1.74
C VAL A 31 8.62 -3.04 -0.25
N ILE A 32 7.80 -3.97 0.24
CA ILE A 32 7.39 -3.99 1.65
C ILE A 32 8.43 -4.69 2.54
N GLU A 33 9.16 -5.67 2.02
CA GLU A 33 10.10 -6.51 2.78
C GLU A 33 11.31 -5.74 3.32
N VAL A 34 11.66 -4.60 2.73
CA VAL A 34 12.76 -3.75 3.22
C VAL A 34 12.47 -3.12 4.58
N ASP A 35 11.19 -2.88 4.92
CA ASP A 35 10.82 -2.32 6.22
C ASP A 35 10.58 -3.43 7.25
N LYS A 36 11.63 -3.79 8.00
CA LYS A 36 11.55 -4.85 9.00
C LYS A 36 11.00 -4.32 10.33
N PRO A 37 10.23 -5.13 11.08
CA PRO A 37 9.76 -4.75 12.40
C PRO A 37 10.91 -4.32 13.34
N LEU A 38 10.75 -3.18 14.01
CA LEU A 38 11.77 -2.61 14.91
C LEU A 38 12.06 -3.50 16.14
N ARG A 39 11.09 -4.32 16.56
CA ARG A 39 11.19 -5.19 17.75
C ARG A 39 10.94 -6.66 17.38
N PRO A 40 11.91 -7.35 16.76
CA PRO A 40 11.76 -8.75 16.33
C PRO A 40 11.54 -9.73 17.49
N SER A 41 11.89 -9.34 18.73
CA SER A 41 11.63 -10.12 19.95
C SER A 41 10.17 -10.10 20.42
N GLU A 42 9.34 -9.26 19.83
CA GLU A 42 7.92 -9.06 20.19
C GLU A 42 6.96 -9.30 19.02
N LEU A 43 7.44 -9.14 17.79
CA LEU A 43 6.66 -9.22 16.58
C LEU A 43 7.55 -9.76 15.44
N THR A 44 7.07 -10.79 14.74
CA THR A 44 7.67 -11.27 13.50
C THR A 44 6.66 -11.13 12.37
N ARG A 45 7.15 -10.83 11.16
CA ARG A 45 6.37 -10.75 9.93
C ARG A 45 7.02 -11.62 8.86
N ALA A 46 6.21 -12.41 8.16
CA ALA A 46 6.61 -13.17 6.97
C ALA A 46 5.74 -12.75 5.78
N LEU A 47 6.34 -12.63 4.60
CA LEU A 47 5.65 -12.37 3.34
C LEU A 47 5.98 -13.47 2.34
N GLU A 48 4.93 -14.09 1.81
CA GLU A 48 5.02 -15.14 0.80
C GLU A 48 4.17 -14.77 -0.40
N VAL A 49 4.57 -15.17 -1.59
CA VAL A 49 3.76 -15.01 -2.81
C VAL A 49 3.45 -16.40 -3.33
N HIS A 50 2.16 -16.69 -3.45
CA HIS A 50 1.62 -17.94 -3.97
C HIS A 50 0.88 -17.61 -5.26
N ASP A 51 1.53 -17.85 -6.41
CA ASP A 51 1.03 -17.45 -7.73
C ASP A 51 0.69 -15.95 -7.82
N THR A 52 -0.59 -15.60 -7.74
CA THR A 52 -1.11 -14.21 -7.80
C THR A 52 -1.45 -13.63 -6.42
N GLU A 53 -1.25 -14.38 -5.34
CA GLU A 53 -1.66 -13.99 -4.00
C GLU A 53 -0.44 -13.64 -3.13
N LEU A 54 -0.50 -12.47 -2.46
CA LEU A 54 0.44 -12.10 -1.40
C LEU A 54 -0.11 -12.53 -0.06
N VAL A 55 0.60 -13.42 0.63
CA VAL A 55 0.29 -13.88 1.98
C VAL A 55 1.18 -13.14 2.98
N VAL A 56 0.57 -12.44 3.91
CA VAL A 56 1.27 -11.73 5.00
C VAL A 56 0.90 -12.37 6.32
N THR A 57 1.89 -12.89 7.03
CA THR A 57 1.69 -13.55 8.33
C THR A 57 2.43 -12.79 9.43
N PHE A 58 1.69 -12.39 10.45
CA PHE A 58 2.22 -11.79 11.67
C PHE A 58 2.17 -12.78 12.81
N ARG A 59 3.21 -12.81 13.64
CA ARG A 59 3.18 -13.44 14.96
C ARG A 59 3.58 -12.41 16.00
N ALA A 60 2.76 -12.20 17.02
CA ALA A 60 2.95 -11.14 18.01
C ALA A 60 2.65 -11.61 19.44
N ARG A 61 3.29 -10.99 20.44
CA ARG A 61 3.02 -11.30 21.86
C ARG A 61 1.60 -10.95 22.31
N THR A 62 0.98 -9.96 21.70
CA THR A 62 -0.39 -9.53 22.02
C THR A 62 -1.19 -9.28 20.75
N VAL A 63 -2.52 -9.44 20.84
CA VAL A 63 -3.44 -9.10 19.75
C VAL A 63 -3.34 -7.62 19.36
N ALA A 64 -3.12 -6.72 20.34
CA ALA A 64 -2.95 -5.29 20.08
C ALA A 64 -1.72 -5.00 19.20
N GLN A 65 -0.59 -5.67 19.45
CA GLN A 65 0.60 -5.57 18.59
C GLN A 65 0.33 -6.11 17.18
N ALA A 66 -0.37 -7.25 17.06
CA ALA A 66 -0.75 -7.78 15.76
C ALA A 66 -1.64 -6.80 14.98
N ARG A 67 -2.61 -6.15 15.65
CA ARG A 67 -3.48 -5.13 15.05
C ARG A 67 -2.69 -3.95 14.51
N VAL A 68 -1.81 -3.35 15.33
CA VAL A 68 -1.00 -2.20 14.92
C VAL A 68 -0.08 -2.56 13.76
N ALA A 69 0.55 -3.73 13.81
CA ALA A 69 1.43 -4.20 12.73
C ALA A 69 0.67 -4.42 11.41
N LEU A 70 -0.54 -4.97 11.50
CA LEU A 70 -1.42 -5.18 10.37
C LEU A 70 -1.90 -3.84 9.77
N ASP A 71 -2.32 -2.89 10.61
CA ASP A 71 -2.77 -1.55 10.18
C ASP A 71 -1.65 -0.84 9.39
N HIS A 72 -0.41 -0.90 9.88
CA HIS A 72 0.76 -0.32 9.21
C HIS A 72 1.03 -1.02 7.88
N ALA A 73 1.10 -2.36 7.85
CA ALA A 73 1.40 -3.08 6.62
C ALA A 73 0.33 -2.89 5.53
N LEU A 74 -0.95 -2.80 5.91
CA LEU A 74 -2.02 -2.49 4.95
C LEU A 74 -1.90 -1.08 4.39
N SER A 75 -1.50 -0.11 5.22
CA SER A 75 -1.25 1.27 4.78
C SER A 75 -0.09 1.35 3.79
N ASP A 76 1.01 0.63 4.06
CA ASP A 76 2.16 0.57 3.18
C ASP A 76 1.81 -0.12 1.84
N ILE A 77 1.12 -1.26 1.91
CA ILE A 77 0.66 -1.98 0.71
C ILE A 77 -0.25 -1.10 -0.13
N GLN A 78 -1.19 -0.39 0.49
CA GLN A 78 -2.08 0.54 -0.19
C GLN A 78 -1.29 1.63 -0.92
N LEU A 79 -0.29 2.22 -0.28
CA LEU A 79 0.57 3.23 -0.91
C LEU A 79 1.33 2.68 -2.12
N VAL A 80 1.92 1.47 -2.00
CA VAL A 80 2.62 0.82 -3.11
C VAL A 80 1.66 0.53 -4.26
N VAL A 81 0.47 -0.02 -3.97
CA VAL A 81 -0.55 -0.30 -5.00
C VAL A 81 -1.02 0.97 -5.69
N GLN A 82 -1.27 2.06 -4.95
CA GLN A 82 -1.62 3.36 -5.54
C GLN A 82 -0.49 3.94 -6.41
N THR A 83 0.76 3.72 -6.00
CA THR A 83 1.94 4.13 -6.77
C THR A 83 2.03 3.33 -8.08
N MET A 84 1.86 2.01 -8.02
CA MET A 84 1.82 1.15 -9.20
C MET A 84 0.67 1.51 -10.14
N HIS A 85 -0.50 1.86 -9.60
CA HIS A 85 -1.63 2.28 -10.41
C HIS A 85 -1.37 3.62 -11.11
N THR A 86 -0.75 4.58 -10.42
CA THR A 86 -0.50 5.94 -10.93
C THR A 86 0.66 5.99 -11.91
N PHE A 87 1.73 5.24 -11.65
CA PHE A 87 3.01 5.35 -12.36
C PHE A 87 3.46 4.06 -13.05
N GLY A 88 2.71 2.97 -12.90
CA GLY A 88 3.04 1.69 -13.53
C GLY A 88 2.95 1.75 -15.05
N PRO A 89 3.63 0.83 -15.76
CA PRO A 89 3.49 0.72 -17.20
C PRO A 89 2.02 0.54 -17.57
N LYS A 90 1.53 1.26 -18.59
CA LYS A 90 0.14 1.16 -19.03
C LYS A 90 -0.23 -0.25 -19.49
N GLU A 91 0.75 -1.04 -19.93
CA GLU A 91 0.53 -2.47 -20.27
C GLU A 91 0.23 -3.35 -19.05
N MET A 92 0.56 -2.91 -17.83
CA MET A 92 0.27 -3.64 -16.57
C MET A 92 -1.12 -3.36 -16.01
N LEU A 93 -1.76 -2.28 -16.47
CA LEU A 93 -3.18 -2.01 -16.28
C LEU A 93 -3.92 -2.78 -17.38
N GLY A 94 -4.11 -4.09 -17.18
CA GLY A 94 -4.78 -4.95 -18.15
C GLY A 94 -6.03 -4.27 -18.73
N ASP A 95 -6.16 -4.32 -20.06
CA ASP A 95 -7.17 -3.59 -20.83
C ASP A 95 -8.55 -3.61 -20.15
N GLN A 96 -8.88 -2.52 -19.47
CA GLN A 96 -10.28 -2.14 -19.27
C GLN A 96 -10.78 -1.45 -20.55
N GLN A 97 -10.58 -2.07 -21.71
CA GLN A 97 -11.26 -1.69 -22.94
C GLN A 97 -12.70 -2.16 -22.84
N GLY A 98 -13.51 -1.35 -22.14
CA GLY A 98 -14.92 -1.67 -21.92
C GLY A 98 -15.73 -0.72 -21.04
N ARG A 99 -15.23 0.45 -20.62
CA ARG A 99 -16.08 1.49 -20.02
C ARG A 99 -15.81 2.85 -20.62
N GLY A 100 -16.70 3.23 -21.53
CA GLY A 100 -17.25 4.57 -21.73
C GLY A 100 -16.28 5.75 -21.68
N ARG A 101 -16.03 6.32 -22.86
CA ARG A 101 -15.88 7.76 -23.12
C ARG A 101 -15.80 8.62 -21.84
N VAL A 102 -14.59 8.97 -21.43
CA VAL A 102 -14.39 10.11 -20.53
C VAL A 102 -14.88 11.33 -21.32
N GLU A 103 -16.05 11.85 -20.98
CA GLU A 103 -16.41 13.21 -21.36
C GLU A 103 -15.33 14.13 -20.79
N GLU A 104 -14.72 14.91 -21.67
CA GLU A 104 -13.85 16.02 -21.30
C GLU A 104 -14.62 16.93 -20.35
N ALA A 105 -14.35 16.83 -19.05
CA ALA A 105 -14.80 17.83 -18.10
C ALA A 105 -14.13 19.15 -18.51
N PRO A 106 -14.89 20.24 -18.74
CA PRO A 106 -14.30 21.51 -19.12
C PRO A 106 -13.36 21.95 -18.00
N SER A 107 -12.13 22.27 -18.39
CA SER A 107 -11.11 22.85 -17.53
C SER A 107 -11.69 24.04 -16.76
N LEU A 108 -11.79 23.92 -15.44
CA LEU A 108 -11.98 25.05 -14.55
C LEU A 108 -10.67 25.84 -14.49
N GLU A 109 -10.37 26.58 -15.56
CA GLU A 109 -9.55 27.79 -15.45
C GLU A 109 -10.37 28.80 -14.66
N VAL A 110 -10.27 28.71 -13.33
CA VAL A 110 -10.84 29.72 -12.46
C VAL A 110 -9.98 30.96 -12.62
N GLY A 111 -10.54 31.95 -13.32
CA GLY A 111 -9.89 33.21 -13.67
C GLY A 111 -9.16 33.85 -12.50
N LEU A 112 -7.84 33.82 -12.55
CA LEU A 112 -6.95 34.75 -11.84
C LEU A 112 -6.65 35.96 -12.73
N MET A 113 -7.66 36.45 -13.44
CA MET A 113 -7.57 37.64 -14.29
C MET A 113 -8.78 38.52 -13.97
N GLY A 114 -8.58 39.57 -13.18
CA GLY A 114 -9.58 40.63 -13.00
C GLY A 114 -9.88 41.14 -11.60
N SER A 115 -8.97 41.08 -10.62
CA SER A 115 -9.21 41.77 -9.33
C SER A 115 -7.95 42.41 -8.72
N TRP A 116 -7.37 43.38 -9.45
CA TRP A 116 -6.41 44.35 -8.89
C TRP A 116 -6.76 45.81 -9.25
N GLU A 117 -7.95 46.06 -9.79
CA GLU A 117 -8.44 47.41 -10.18
C GLU A 117 -9.04 48.20 -8.99
N GLY A 118 -8.35 48.17 -7.85
CA GLY A 118 -8.78 48.86 -6.62
C GLY A 118 -7.73 49.72 -5.94
N MET A 119 -6.47 49.72 -6.39
CA MET A 119 -5.38 50.39 -5.67
C MET A 119 -4.61 51.39 -6.53
N LYS A 120 -5.34 52.28 -7.23
CA LYS A 120 -4.82 53.56 -7.74
C LYS A 120 -5.91 54.64 -7.81
N ARG A 121 -6.30 55.16 -6.65
CA ARG A 121 -6.69 56.55 -6.43
C ARG A 121 -6.12 56.89 -5.04
N GLY A 122 -5.22 57.86 -4.87
CA GLY A 122 -5.32 59.22 -5.40
C GLY A 122 -6.12 60.01 -4.37
#